data_AF-A0AAE0ZP90-F1
#
_entry.id   AF-A0AAE0ZP90-F1
#
_cell.length_a   1.000
_cell.length_b   1.000
_cell.length_c   1.000
_cell.angle_alpha   90.00
_cell.angle_beta   90.00
_cell.angle_gamma   90.00
#
_symmetry.space_group_name_H-M   'P 1'
#
loop_
_entity.id
_entity.type
_entity.pdbx_description
1 polymer ?
#
loop_
_entity_poly.entity_id
_entity_poly.type
_entity_poly.pdbx_seq_one_letter_code
_entity_poly.pdbx_strand_id
1 'polypeptide(L)'
;MSFYSSSYVVFSRLLDLLMSFYSSSYVVFSRLLDLLMSFYSSSYVVFSRLLDLLMSFYSSSYVVFSRLLDLLMSFYSSSYVVFSRLLDLLMSFYSSSYVVFSRLLDLLMSFYSSSYVVFSRLLDLLMSFYSSSYVVFSRLLDLLMSFYSSSYVVFSRLLDLLMSFYSSSYVVFSRLLDLLMSFYSSSYVVFSRLLDLLMSFYSSSYVVFSRLLDLLMSFYSSSYVVFSRLLDLLMSFYSSSYVVSRLL
;
A
#
# COMPACT_ATOMS: atom_id res chain seq x y z
N MET A 1 -27.56 7.73 18.66
CA MET A 1 -28.40 8.70 17.91
C MET A 1 -28.14 8.55 16.41
N SER A 2 -29.15 8.73 15.56
CA SER A 2 -29.01 8.80 14.10
C SER A 2 -29.16 10.24 13.62
N PHE A 3 -28.35 10.65 12.63
CA PHE A 3 -28.34 12.00 12.09
C PHE A 3 -28.50 11.97 10.57
N TYR A 4 -29.37 12.84 10.05
CA TYR A 4 -29.63 13.02 8.63
C TYR A 4 -29.59 14.51 8.31
N SER A 5 -28.79 14.91 7.32
CA SER A 5 -28.77 16.29 6.83
C SER A 5 -28.60 16.37 5.32
N SER A 6 -29.28 17.34 4.72
CA SER A 6 -29.05 17.79 3.34
C SER A 6 -28.37 19.16 3.27
N SER A 7 -28.04 19.76 4.42
CA SER A 7 -27.39 21.05 4.55
C SER A 7 -25.99 20.92 5.15
N TYR A 8 -25.11 21.87 4.80
CA TYR A 8 -23.73 21.94 5.28
C TYR A 8 -23.62 21.70 6.79
N VAL A 9 -22.90 20.65 7.18
CA VAL A 9 -22.82 20.20 8.58
C VAL A 9 -21.43 20.47 9.14
N VAL A 10 -21.37 21.15 10.29
CA VAL A 10 -20.14 21.32 11.05
C VAL A 10 -20.33 20.85 12.48
N PHE A 11 -19.59 19.83 12.86
CA PHE A 11 -19.47 19.42 14.25
C PHE A 11 -18.25 20.09 14.87
N SER A 12 -18.53 20.97 15.83
CA SER A 12 -17.52 21.77 16.52
C SER A 12 -16.99 21.13 17.83
N ARG A 13 -17.67 20.12 18.37
CA ARG A 13 -17.47 19.52 19.71
C ARG A 13 -17.68 18.00 19.71
N LEU A 14 -17.31 17.41 20.87
CA LEU A 14 -17.37 15.99 21.21
C LEU A 14 -18.76 15.38 21.00
N LEU A 15 -18.79 14.26 20.30
CA LEU A 15 -19.92 13.34 20.20
C LEU A 15 -19.42 11.98 20.70
N ASP A 16 -19.92 11.54 21.86
CA ASP A 16 -19.46 10.28 22.44
C ASP A 16 -19.87 9.09 21.56
N LEU A 17 -21.11 9.10 21.06
CA LEU A 17 -21.64 7.97 20.29
C LEU A 17 -22.64 8.40 19.22
N LEU A 18 -22.29 8.11 17.97
CA LEU A 18 -23.16 8.26 16.82
C LEU A 18 -23.40 6.91 16.13
N MET A 19 -24.65 6.48 16.10
CA MET A 19 -25.02 5.18 15.52
C MET A 19 -25.06 5.24 13.99
N SER A 20 -25.57 6.33 13.45
CA SER A 20 -25.59 6.51 12.00
C SER A 20 -25.57 7.97 11.62
N PHE A 21 -24.79 8.26 10.58
CA PHE A 21 -24.70 9.56 9.94
C PHE A 21 -25.01 9.40 8.46
N TYR A 22 -25.93 10.24 7.96
CA TYR A 22 -26.22 10.36 6.55
C TYR A 22 -26.18 11.83 6.15
N SER A 23 -25.33 12.17 5.17
CA SER A 23 -25.34 13.51 4.57
C SER A 23 -25.23 13.46 3.06
N SER A 24 -25.99 14.35 2.40
CA SER A 24 -25.82 14.66 0.98
C SER A 24 -25.06 15.96 0.72
N SER A 25 -24.52 16.58 1.77
CA SER A 25 -23.88 17.90 1.73
C SER A 25 -22.62 17.95 2.57
N TYR A 26 -21.73 18.90 2.26
CA TYR A 26 -20.38 18.97 2.82
C TYR A 26 -20.35 18.85 4.35
N VAL A 27 -19.47 17.98 4.85
CA VAL A 27 -19.40 17.62 6.28
C VAL A 27 -18.02 17.92 6.84
N VAL A 28 -17.97 18.63 7.96
CA VAL A 28 -16.73 18.87 8.72
C VAL A 28 -16.86 18.39 10.15
N PHE A 29 -15.95 17.53 10.55
CA PHE A 29 -15.70 17.18 11.93
C PHE A 29 -14.42 17.87 12.41
N SER A 30 -14.59 18.83 13.31
CA SER A 30 -13.47 19.60 13.85
C SER A 30 -12.78 18.95 15.06
N ARG A 31 -13.50 18.09 15.81
CA ARG A 31 -13.08 17.47 17.08
C ARG A 31 -13.78 16.12 17.34
N LEU A 32 -13.09 15.31 18.16
CA LEU A 32 -13.42 14.01 18.76
C LEU A 32 -14.83 13.46 18.55
N LEU A 33 -14.89 12.32 17.88
CA LEU A 33 -15.99 11.36 17.94
C LEU A 33 -15.39 10.08 18.54
N ASP A 34 -15.86 9.64 19.69
CA ASP A 34 -15.30 8.42 20.30
C ASP A 34 -15.74 7.20 19.49
N LEU A 35 -17.04 7.14 19.15
CA LEU A 35 -17.59 6.01 18.42
C LEU A 35 -18.58 6.42 17.32
N LEU A 36 -18.24 6.05 16.08
CA LEU A 36 -19.09 6.20 14.90
C LEU A 36 -19.34 4.84 14.26
N MET A 37 -20.57 4.33 14.39
CA MET A 37 -20.91 3.00 13.88
C MET A 37 -21.10 2.98 12.37
N SER A 38 -21.77 3.98 11.81
CA SER A 38 -21.97 4.06 10.36
C SER A 38 -21.99 5.49 9.85
N PHE A 39 -21.23 5.72 8.79
CA PHE A 39 -21.16 7.00 8.12
C PHE A 39 -21.38 6.82 6.62
N TYR A 40 -22.34 7.57 6.10
CA TYR A 40 -22.66 7.65 4.68
C TYR A 40 -22.65 9.11 4.24
N SER A 41 -21.80 9.43 3.26
CA SER A 41 -21.82 10.75 2.62
C SER A 41 -21.76 10.63 1.11
N SER A 42 -22.56 11.43 0.42
CA SER A 42 -22.41 11.62 -1.04
C SER A 42 -21.65 12.91 -1.40
N SER A 43 -21.05 13.56 -0.41
CA SER A 43 -20.41 14.88 -0.53
C SER A 43 -19.14 15.01 0.31
N TYR A 44 -18.33 16.02 0.01
CA TYR A 44 -16.99 16.19 0.56
C TYR A 44 -16.96 16.10 2.10
N VAL A 45 -16.04 15.30 2.63
CA VAL A 45 -15.92 15.02 4.07
C VAL A 45 -14.54 15.38 4.57
N VAL A 46 -14.49 16.14 5.67
CA VAL A 46 -13.25 16.46 6.38
C VAL A 46 -13.32 16.02 7.83
N PHE A 47 -12.36 15.20 8.22
CA PHE A 47 -12.06 14.91 9.61
C PHE A 47 -10.74 15.59 9.97
N SER A 48 -10.83 16.60 10.83
CA SER A 48 -9.65 17.36 11.23
C SER A 48 -8.92 16.80 12.48
N ARG A 49 -9.61 16.00 13.30
CA ARG A 49 -9.10 15.41 14.56
C ARG A 49 -9.86 14.15 14.97
N LEU A 50 -9.09 13.20 15.55
CA LEU A 50 -9.44 12.07 16.42
C LEU A 50 -10.84 11.50 16.24
N LEU A 51 -10.88 10.32 15.63
CA LEU A 51 -11.97 9.36 15.73
C LEU A 51 -11.36 8.14 16.40
N ASP A 52 -11.80 7.78 17.60
CA ASP A 52 -11.20 6.61 18.27
C ASP A 52 -11.64 5.34 17.52
N LEU A 53 -12.93 5.24 17.20
CA LEU A 53 -13.47 4.07 16.52
C LEU A 53 -14.51 4.42 15.45
N LEU A 54 -14.21 3.99 14.22
CA LEU A 54 -15.09 4.08 13.06
C LEU A 54 -15.34 2.68 12.49
N MET A 55 -16.58 2.18 12.67
CA MET A 55 -16.90 0.82 12.23
C MET A 55 -17.12 0.74 10.72
N SER A 56 -17.89 1.68 10.16
CA SER A 56 -18.15 1.67 8.73
C SER A 56 -18.26 3.07 8.16
N PHE A 57 -17.52 3.27 7.06
CA PHE A 57 -17.49 4.52 6.33
C PHE A 57 -17.71 4.28 4.85
N TYR A 58 -18.69 4.98 4.30
CA TYR A 58 -19.03 4.98 2.90
C TYR A 58 -19.06 6.43 2.40
N SER A 59 -18.22 6.73 1.42
CA SER A 59 -18.28 8.01 0.71
C SER A 59 -18.24 7.84 -0.79
N SER A 60 -19.11 8.56 -1.50
CA SER A 60 -19.02 8.67 -2.96
C SER A 60 -18.23 9.90 -3.44
N SER A 61 -17.57 10.61 -2.51
CA SER A 61 -16.93 11.90 -2.78
C SER A 61 -15.72 12.16 -1.88
N TYR A 62 -14.95 13.21 -2.21
CA TYR A 62 -13.61 13.45 -1.67
C TYR A 62 -13.56 13.40 -0.13
N VAL A 63 -12.60 12.65 0.41
CA VAL A 63 -12.44 12.45 1.85
C VAL A 63 -11.06 12.86 2.31
N VAL A 64 -11.01 13.66 3.37
CA VAL A 64 -9.76 14.07 4.02
C VAL A 64 -9.78 13.68 5.49
N PHE A 65 -8.79 12.89 5.89
CA PHE A 65 -8.43 12.68 7.27
C PHE A 65 -7.12 13.38 7.56
N SER A 66 -7.17 14.43 8.37
CA SER A 66 -5.96 15.20 8.69
C SER A 66 -5.21 14.67 9.94
N ARG A 67 -5.86 13.93 10.83
CA ARG A 67 -5.29 13.40 12.08
C ARG A 67 -6.04 12.20 12.63
N LEU A 68 -5.26 11.23 13.15
CA LEU A 68 -5.56 10.18 14.13
C LEU A 68 -6.94 9.56 14.00
N LEU A 69 -6.95 8.36 13.44
CA LEU A 69 -8.01 7.38 13.58
C LEU A 69 -7.37 6.18 14.28
N ASP A 70 -7.77 5.86 15.50
CA ASP A 70 -7.14 4.74 16.21
C ASP A 70 -7.58 3.44 15.53
N LEU A 71 -8.88 3.31 15.25
CA LEU A 71 -9.43 2.10 14.63
C LEU A 71 -10.48 2.39 13.56
N LEU A 72 -10.20 1.93 12.34
CA LEU A 72 -11.11 1.94 11.20
C LEU A 72 -11.36 0.51 10.71
N MET A 73 -12.57 0.00 10.94
CA MET A 73 -12.89 -1.38 10.57
C MET A 73 -13.16 -1.54 9.08
N SER A 74 -13.98 -0.64 8.50
CA SER A 74 -14.29 -0.71 7.09
C SER A 74 -14.44 0.66 6.45
N PHE A 75 -13.73 0.84 5.35
CA PHE A 75 -13.74 2.06 4.57
C PHE A 75 -13.98 1.75 3.11
N TYR A 76 -15.00 2.39 2.56
CA TYR A 76 -15.36 2.32 1.16
C TYR A 76 -15.43 3.74 0.60
N SER A 77 -14.62 4.02 -0.42
CA SER A 77 -14.71 5.27 -1.17
C SER A 77 -14.73 5.04 -2.66
N SER A 78 -15.62 5.73 -3.37
CA SER A 78 -15.58 5.76 -4.83
C SER A 78 -14.79 6.95 -5.39
N SER A 79 -14.09 7.70 -4.53
CA SER A 79 -13.49 9.00 -4.86
C SER A 79 -12.25 9.32 -4.02
N TYR A 80 -11.55 10.39 -4.38
CA TYR A 80 -10.21 10.70 -3.88
C TYR A 80 -10.13 10.72 -2.35
N VAL A 81 -9.13 10.02 -1.80
CA VAL A 81 -8.95 9.88 -0.35
C VAL A 81 -7.56 10.35 0.05
N VAL A 82 -7.50 11.20 1.08
CA VAL A 82 -6.24 11.65 1.69
C VAL A 82 -6.22 11.33 3.17
N PHE A 83 -5.21 10.58 3.57
CA PHE A 83 -4.81 10.42 4.95
C PHE A 83 -3.49 11.16 5.19
N SER A 84 -3.55 12.22 5.98
CA SER A 84 -2.36 13.04 6.23
C SER A 84 -1.55 12.57 7.45
N ARG A 85 -2.17 11.84 8.39
CA ARG A 85 -1.53 11.37 9.64
C ARG A 85 -2.24 10.17 10.27
N LEU A 86 -1.43 9.23 10.77
CA LEU A 86 -1.67 8.24 11.82
C LEU A 86 -3.04 7.57 11.77
N LEU A 87 -3.04 6.37 11.24
CA LEU A 87 -4.08 5.36 11.44
C LEU A 87 -3.40 4.21 12.18
N ASP A 88 -3.78 3.91 13.40
CA ASP A 88 -3.10 2.83 14.12
C ASP A 88 -3.54 1.50 13.51
N LEU A 89 -4.85 1.32 13.28
CA LEU A 89 -5.38 0.09 12.71
C LEU A 89 -6.46 0.33 11.66
N LEU A 90 -6.20 -0.20 10.45
CA LEU A 90 -7.14 -0.23 9.33
C LEU A 90 -7.39 -1.68 8.92
N MET A 91 -8.58 -2.21 9.20
CA MET A 91 -8.90 -3.60 8.89
C MET A 91 -9.20 -3.82 7.41
N SER A 92 -10.05 -2.98 6.83
CA SER A 92 -10.42 -3.11 5.44
C SER A 92 -10.60 -1.77 4.75
N PHE A 93 -9.94 -1.64 3.62
CA PHE A 93 -9.98 -0.45 2.79
C PHE A 93 -10.25 -0.81 1.34
N TYR A 94 -11.29 -0.20 0.79
CA TYR A 94 -11.70 -0.33 -0.59
C TYR A 94 -11.81 1.06 -1.20
N SER A 95 -11.02 1.32 -2.25
CA SER A 95 -11.16 2.53 -3.04
C SER A 95 -11.21 2.24 -4.53
N SER A 96 -12.13 2.89 -5.24
CA SER A 96 -12.13 2.86 -6.70
C SER A 96 -11.36 4.03 -7.33
N SER A 97 -10.66 4.83 -6.53
CA SER A 97 -10.06 6.09 -6.97
C SER A 97 -8.83 6.50 -6.14
N TYR A 98 -8.15 7.57 -6.55
CA TYR A 98 -6.83 7.94 -6.06
C TYR A 98 -6.72 8.02 -4.53
N VAL A 99 -5.71 7.37 -3.98
CA VAL A 99 -5.47 7.29 -2.53
C VAL A 99 -4.08 7.80 -2.17
N VAL A 100 -4.01 8.69 -1.18
CA VAL A 100 -2.74 9.17 -0.62
C VAL A 100 -2.68 8.91 0.87
N PHE A 101 -1.65 8.20 1.27
CA PHE A 101 -1.20 8.11 2.65
C PHE A 101 0.11 8.86 2.81
N SER A 102 0.07 9.97 3.55
CA SER A 102 1.26 10.81 3.73
C SER A 102 2.11 10.38 4.94
N ARG A 103 1.53 9.67 5.92
CA ARG A 103 2.21 9.26 7.17
C ARG A 103 1.54 8.07 7.86
N LEU A 104 2.39 7.17 8.39
CA LEU A 104 2.19 6.21 9.48
C LEU A 104 0.82 5.53 9.49
N LEU A 105 0.83 4.29 9.02
CA LEU A 105 -0.20 3.30 9.27
C LEU A 105 0.49 2.16 10.01
N ASP A 106 0.20 1.95 11.29
CA ASP A 106 0.91 0.90 12.03
C ASP A 106 0.48 -0.47 11.49
N LEU A 107 -0.83 -0.66 11.27
CA LEU A 107 -1.35 -1.92 10.76
C LEU A 107 -2.46 -1.76 9.72
N LEU A 108 -2.22 -2.33 8.53
CA LEU A 108 -3.20 -2.46 7.44
C LEU A 108 -3.44 -3.94 7.13
N MET A 109 -4.62 -4.45 7.48
CA MET A 109 -4.94 -5.85 7.22
C MET A 109 -5.28 -6.12 5.76
N SER A 110 -6.16 -5.31 5.17
CA SER A 110 -6.56 -5.51 3.78
C SER A 110 -6.78 -4.20 3.06
N PHE A 111 -6.14 -4.10 1.89
CA PHE A 111 -6.25 -2.95 1.02
C PHE A 111 -6.55 -3.38 -0.40
N TYR A 112 -7.62 -2.82 -0.95
CA TYR A 112 -8.04 -3.01 -2.32
C TYR A 112 -8.19 -1.64 -2.98
N SER A 113 -7.44 -1.43 -4.06
CA SER A 113 -7.61 -0.24 -4.90
C SER A 113 -7.69 -0.59 -6.37
N SER A 114 -8.64 0.01 -7.08
CA SER A 114 -8.67 -0.07 -8.55
C SER A 114 -7.94 1.07 -9.24
N SER A 115 -7.17 1.88 -8.49
CA SER A 115 -6.69 3.19 -8.92
C SER A 115 -5.44 3.66 -8.15
N TYR A 116 -4.86 4.78 -8.57
CA TYR A 116 -3.50 5.17 -8.18
C TYR A 116 -3.33 5.30 -6.68
N VAL A 117 -2.28 4.68 -6.13
CA VAL A 117 -2.00 4.67 -4.70
C VAL A 117 -0.63 5.23 -4.40
N VAL A 118 -0.55 6.16 -3.45
CA VAL A 118 0.72 6.69 -2.93
C VAL A 118 0.82 6.48 -1.44
N PHE A 119 1.89 5.80 -1.04
CA PHE A 119 2.36 5.77 0.34
C PHE A 119 3.66 6.54 0.43
N SER A 120 3.63 7.68 1.12
CA SER A 120 4.82 8.52 1.24
C SER A 120 5.71 8.16 2.44
N ARG A 121 5.17 7.47 3.46
CA ARG A 121 5.90 7.10 4.69
C ARG A 121 5.25 5.94 5.44
N LEU A 122 6.11 5.03 5.93
CA LEU A 122 5.94 4.12 7.07
C LEU A 122 4.58 3.43 7.11
N LEU A 123 4.53 2.18 6.64
CA LEU A 123 3.65 1.21 7.30
C LEU A 123 4.48 0.16 7.99
N ASP A 124 4.18 -0.12 9.25
CA ASP A 124 4.93 -1.14 9.98
C ASP A 124 4.49 -2.51 9.46
N LEU A 125 3.18 -2.73 9.34
CA LEU A 125 2.64 -4.01 8.89
C LEU A 125 1.51 -3.87 7.88
N LEU A 126 1.68 -4.52 6.74
CA LEU A 126 0.64 -4.68 5.72
C LEU A 126 0.46 -6.17 5.38
N MET A 127 -0.72 -6.70 5.69
CA MET A 127 -1.00 -8.12 5.49
C MET A 127 -1.36 -8.44 4.05
N SER A 128 -2.29 -7.68 3.45
CA SER A 128 -2.74 -7.92 2.09
C SER A 128 -3.01 -6.64 1.32
N PHE A 129 -2.41 -6.56 0.15
CA PHE A 129 -2.58 -5.44 -0.76
C PHE A 129 -2.87 -5.94 -2.17
N TYR A 130 -3.95 -5.41 -2.71
CA TYR A 130 -4.41 -5.67 -4.07
C TYR A 130 -4.59 -4.32 -4.77
N SER A 131 -3.85 -4.12 -5.86
CA SER A 131 -4.06 -2.97 -6.74
C SER A 131 -4.21 -3.40 -8.19
N SER A 132 -5.18 -2.80 -8.88
CA SER A 132 -5.27 -2.93 -10.33
C SER A 132 -4.63 -1.76 -11.09
N SER A 133 -3.96 -0.85 -10.39
CA SER A 133 -3.31 0.31 -11.02
C SER A 133 -1.98 0.72 -10.35
N TYR A 134 -1.43 1.87 -10.76
CA TYR A 134 -0.11 2.35 -10.37
C TYR A 134 0.04 2.52 -8.85
N VAL A 135 1.13 1.98 -8.29
CA VAL A 135 1.42 2.04 -6.86
C VAL A 135 2.80 2.62 -6.60
N VAL A 136 2.89 3.59 -5.69
CA VAL A 136 4.15 4.17 -5.25
C VAL A 136 4.31 4.04 -3.75
N PHE A 137 5.38 3.38 -3.35
CA PHE A 137 5.89 3.41 -1.98
C PHE A 137 7.19 4.21 -1.95
N SER A 138 7.15 5.36 -1.29
CA SER A 138 8.32 6.25 -1.22
C SER A 138 9.25 5.92 -0.04
N ARG A 139 8.75 5.27 1.03
CA ARG A 139 9.52 4.97 2.25
C ARG A 139 8.93 3.83 3.07
N LEU A 140 9.84 3.00 3.59
CA LEU A 140 9.77 2.11 4.76
C LEU A 140 8.45 1.36 4.91
N LEU A 141 8.54 0.07 4.62
CA LEU A 141 7.55 -0.93 4.97
C LEU A 141 8.28 -2.01 5.76
N ASP A 142 8.03 -2.14 7.06
CA ASP A 142 8.80 -3.12 7.83
C ASP A 142 8.38 -4.53 7.39
N LEU A 143 7.07 -4.76 7.22
CA LEU A 143 6.55 -6.06 6.84
C LEU A 143 5.39 -5.99 5.84
N LEU A 144 5.57 -6.63 4.68
CA LEU A 144 4.55 -6.82 3.65
C LEU A 144 4.34 -8.33 3.42
N MET A 145 3.22 -8.87 3.89
CA MET A 145 2.96 -10.31 3.77
C MET A 145 2.55 -10.72 2.35
N SER A 146 1.59 -10.01 1.76
CA SER A 146 1.12 -10.33 0.42
C SER A 146 0.79 -9.09 -0.39
N PHE A 147 1.34 -9.06 -1.60
CA PHE A 147 1.14 -7.98 -2.53
C PHE A 147 0.83 -8.51 -3.92
N TYR A 148 -0.28 -8.03 -4.45
CA TYR A 148 -0.77 -8.34 -5.78
C TYR A 148 -0.99 -7.03 -6.53
N SER A 149 -0.33 -6.87 -7.67
CA SER A 149 -0.55 -5.75 -8.57
C SER A 149 -0.69 -6.20 -10.00
N SER A 150 -1.69 -5.66 -10.72
CA SER A 150 -1.79 -5.89 -12.17
C SER A 150 -1.10 -4.81 -13.01
N SER A 151 -0.31 -3.95 -12.37
CA SER A 151 0.02 -2.61 -12.86
C SER A 151 1.30 -2.06 -12.19
N TYR A 152 1.81 -0.94 -12.70
CA TYR A 152 3.17 -0.50 -12.42
C TYR A 152 3.40 -0.23 -10.93
N VAL A 153 4.52 -0.73 -10.40
CA VAL A 153 4.86 -0.61 -8.98
C VAL A 153 6.24 0.01 -8.80
N VAL A 154 6.33 1.00 -7.93
CA VAL A 154 7.60 1.61 -7.52
C VAL A 154 7.77 1.52 -6.03
N PHE A 155 8.87 0.90 -5.62
CA PHE A 155 9.41 0.99 -4.27
C PHE A 155 10.69 1.82 -4.31
N SER A 156 10.66 3.00 -3.70
CA SER A 156 11.82 3.88 -3.70
C SER A 156 12.79 3.60 -2.54
N ARG A 157 12.32 2.98 -1.44
CA ARG A 157 13.12 2.72 -0.23
C ARG A 157 12.57 1.58 0.63
N LEU A 158 13.50 0.76 1.13
CA LEU A 158 13.45 -0.11 2.32
C LEU A 158 12.12 -0.82 2.54
N LEU A 159 12.11 -2.10 2.19
CA LEU A 159 11.24 -3.08 2.82
C LEU A 159 12.12 -4.04 3.61
N ASP A 160 11.87 -4.20 4.90
CA ASP A 160 12.69 -5.14 5.68
C ASP A 160 12.27 -6.57 5.31
N LEU A 161 10.96 -6.84 5.24
CA LEU A 161 10.43 -8.15 4.91
C LEU A 161 9.31 -8.11 3.86
N LEU A 162 9.51 -8.83 2.76
CA LEU A 162 8.50 -9.10 1.75
C LEU A 162 8.30 -10.61 1.58
N MET A 163 7.17 -11.13 2.08
CA MET A 163 6.90 -12.57 2.04
C MET A 163 6.45 -13.04 0.66
N SER A 164 5.48 -12.35 0.06
CA SER A 164 4.98 -12.72 -1.26
C SER A 164 4.62 -11.52 -2.11
N PHE A 165 5.15 -11.54 -3.32
CA PHE A 165 4.93 -10.49 -4.30
C PHE A 165 4.55 -11.09 -5.64
N TYR A 166 3.42 -10.65 -6.17
CA TYR A 166 2.91 -11.01 -7.47
C TYR A 166 2.62 -9.74 -8.27
N SER A 167 3.27 -9.59 -9.41
CA SER A 167 2.98 -8.52 -10.35
C SER A 167 2.80 -9.03 -11.77
N SER A 168 1.77 -8.56 -12.45
CA SER A 168 1.64 -8.80 -13.90
C SER A 168 2.25 -7.71 -14.77
N SER A 169 2.89 -6.70 -14.17
CA SER A 169 3.44 -5.56 -14.90
C SER A 169 4.70 -4.96 -14.23
N TYR A 170 5.24 -3.89 -14.83
CA TYR A 170 6.55 -3.34 -14.53
C TYR A 170 6.78 -3.02 -13.04
N VAL A 171 7.90 -3.48 -12.50
CA VAL A 171 8.27 -3.30 -11.10
C VAL A 171 9.65 -2.66 -10.97
N VAL A 172 9.74 -1.61 -10.14
CA VAL A 172 11.02 -0.98 -9.80
C VAL A 172 11.23 -1.00 -8.30
N PHE A 173 12.36 -1.57 -7.91
CA PHE A 173 12.93 -1.42 -6.58
C PHE A 173 14.19 -0.56 -6.68
N SER A 174 14.15 0.63 -6.08
CA SER A 174 15.27 1.55 -6.14
C SER A 174 16.29 1.31 -5.00
N ARG A 175 15.89 0.71 -3.89
CA ARG A 175 16.74 0.46 -2.71
C ARG A 175 16.22 -0.67 -1.83
N LEU A 176 17.16 -1.50 -1.34
CA LEU A 176 17.13 -2.34 -0.13
C LEU A 176 15.80 -3.07 0.10
N LEU A 177 15.78 -4.37 -0.24
CA LEU A 177 14.95 -5.33 0.49
C LEU A 177 15.90 -6.21 1.29
N ASP A 178 15.72 -6.30 2.59
CA ASP A 178 16.57 -7.18 3.41
C ASP A 178 16.19 -8.64 3.13
N LEU A 179 14.89 -8.94 3.12
CA LEU A 179 14.37 -10.28 2.84
C LEU A 179 13.21 -10.28 1.85
N LEU A 180 13.37 -11.02 0.76
CA LEU A 180 12.32 -11.34 -0.21
C LEU A 180 12.14 -12.86 -0.31
N MET A 181 11.04 -13.38 0.22
CA MET A 181 10.81 -14.82 0.25
C MET A 181 10.30 -15.36 -1.09
N SER A 182 9.32 -14.70 -1.68
CA SER A 182 8.79 -15.13 -2.97
C SER A 182 8.40 -13.96 -3.86
N PHE A 183 8.90 -14.01 -5.09
CA PHE A 183 8.63 -13.00 -6.09
C PHE A 183 8.24 -13.66 -7.41
N TYR A 184 7.09 -13.24 -7.92
CA TYR A 184 6.55 -13.65 -9.20
C TYR A 184 6.23 -12.41 -10.02
N SER A 185 6.84 -12.32 -11.20
CA SER A 185 6.51 -11.28 -12.18
C SER A 185 6.28 -11.88 -13.56
N SER A 186 5.24 -11.44 -14.26
CA SER A 186 5.07 -11.78 -15.68
C SER A 186 5.70 -10.75 -16.63
N SER A 187 6.46 -9.79 -16.10
CA SER A 187 6.82 -8.55 -16.79
C SER A 187 8.13 -7.94 -16.24
N TYR A 188 8.50 -6.75 -16.72
CA TYR A 188 9.84 -6.19 -16.54
C TYR A 188 10.12 -5.83 -15.09
N VAL A 189 11.29 -6.22 -14.57
CA VAL A 189 11.68 -5.98 -13.19
C VAL A 189 13.06 -5.34 -13.11
N VAL A 190 13.17 -4.28 -12.32
CA VAL A 190 14.44 -3.60 -12.02
C VAL A 190 14.70 -3.56 -10.54
N PHE A 191 15.85 -4.07 -10.16
CA PHE A 191 16.45 -3.86 -8.85
C PHE A 191 17.69 -2.98 -9.01
N SER A 192 17.61 -1.77 -8.47
CA SER A 192 18.71 -0.80 -8.61
C SER A 192 19.79 -0.95 -7.52
N ARG A 193 19.45 -1.53 -6.35
CA ARG A 193 20.37 -1.69 -5.21
C ARG A 193 19.92 -2.79 -4.26
N LEU A 194 20.90 -3.57 -3.79
CA LEU A 194 20.96 -4.39 -2.56
C LEU A 194 19.68 -5.18 -2.26
N LEU A 195 19.80 -6.48 -2.45
CA LEU A 195 18.91 -7.49 -1.88
C LEU A 195 19.79 -8.41 -1.05
N ASP A 196 19.64 -8.39 0.27
CA ASP A 196 20.48 -9.21 1.13
C ASP A 196 20.09 -10.68 0.93
N LEU A 197 18.78 -10.97 0.90
CA LEU A 197 18.31 -12.33 0.72
C LEU A 197 17.07 -12.44 -0.17
N LEU A 198 17.19 -13.25 -1.23
CA LEU A 198 16.12 -13.62 -2.15
C LEU A 198 15.97 -15.14 -2.20
N MET A 199 14.90 -15.67 -1.59
CA MET A 199 14.68 -17.13 -1.54
C MET A 199 14.18 -17.68 -2.88
N SER A 200 13.15 -17.07 -3.46
CA SER A 200 12.58 -17.55 -4.72
C SER A 200 12.16 -16.42 -5.63
N PHE A 201 12.63 -16.49 -6.87
CA PHE A 201 12.33 -15.52 -7.90
C PHE A 201 11.92 -16.22 -9.19
N TYR A 202 10.75 -15.83 -9.68
CA TYR A 202 10.19 -16.29 -10.93
C TYR A 202 9.83 -15.08 -11.78
N SER A 203 10.42 -14.99 -12.98
CA SER A 203 10.04 -13.99 -13.96
C SER A 203 9.83 -14.59 -15.34
N SER A 204 8.72 -14.27 -16.00
CA SER A 204 8.55 -14.65 -17.40
C SER A 204 9.15 -13.65 -18.39
N SER A 205 9.76 -12.56 -17.91
CA SER A 205 10.24 -11.48 -18.77
C SER A 205 11.55 -10.84 -18.24
N TYR A 206 11.91 -9.66 -18.75
CA TYR A 206 13.22 -9.03 -18.59
C TYR A 206 13.50 -8.62 -17.13
N VAL A 207 14.70 -8.95 -16.65
CA VAL A 207 15.12 -8.66 -15.27
C VAL A 207 16.48 -7.98 -15.25
N VAL A 208 16.59 -6.88 -14.50
CA VAL A 208 17.87 -6.19 -14.27
C VAL A 208 18.16 -6.09 -12.79
N PHE A 209 19.33 -6.60 -12.42
CA PHE A 209 19.96 -6.33 -11.14
C PHE A 209 21.18 -5.45 -11.37
N SER A 210 21.10 -4.20 -10.89
CA SER A 210 22.20 -3.27 -11.12
C SER A 210 23.33 -3.36 -10.08
N ARG A 211 23.02 -3.74 -8.83
CA ARG A 211 23.98 -3.81 -7.71
C ARG A 211 23.58 -4.81 -6.63
N LEU A 212 24.54 -5.68 -6.26
CA LEU A 212 24.64 -6.53 -5.07
C LEU A 212 23.39 -7.36 -4.72
N LEU A 213 23.54 -8.67 -4.86
CA LEU A 213 22.66 -9.69 -4.30
C LEU A 213 23.55 -10.57 -3.42
N ASP A 214 23.38 -10.52 -2.11
CA ASP A 214 24.26 -11.30 -1.22
C ASP A 214 23.88 -12.79 -1.32
N LEU A 215 22.58 -13.11 -1.25
CA LEU A 215 22.13 -14.49 -1.34
C LEU A 215 20.88 -14.67 -2.22
N LEU A 216 21.03 -15.52 -3.25
CA LEU A 216 19.95 -15.94 -4.14
C LEU A 216 19.80 -17.47 -4.09
N MET A 217 18.74 -17.98 -3.47
CA MET A 217 18.53 -19.43 -3.35
C MET A 217 18.00 -20.05 -4.64
N SER A 218 16.95 -19.47 -5.22
CA SER A 218 16.36 -19.98 -6.45
C SER A 218 15.91 -18.88 -7.40
N PHE A 219 16.36 -18.99 -8.64
CA PHE A 219 16.04 -18.05 -9.69
C PHE A 219 15.60 -18.79 -10.95
N TYR A 220 14.41 -18.45 -11.43
CA TYR A 220 13.83 -18.93 -12.66
C TYR A 220 13.44 -17.76 -13.54
N SER A 221 14.03 -17.67 -14.73
CA SER A 221 13.58 -16.72 -15.74
C SER A 221 13.40 -17.37 -17.10
N SER A 222 12.28 -17.09 -17.77
CA SER A 222 12.09 -17.54 -19.15
C SER A 222 12.65 -16.57 -20.20
N SER A 223 13.32 -15.49 -19.78
CA SER A 223 13.78 -14.45 -20.70
C SER A 223 15.09 -13.77 -20.22
N TYR A 224 15.36 -12.57 -20.73
CA TYR A 224 16.63 -11.86 -20.61
C TYR A 224 16.91 -11.39 -19.17
N VAL A 225 18.13 -11.69 -18.69
CA VAL A 225 18.57 -11.31 -17.34
C VAL A 225 19.90 -10.58 -17.41
N VAL A 226 19.99 -9.44 -16.73
CA VAL A 226 21.23 -8.67 -16.58
C VAL A 226 21.64 -8.59 -15.11
N PHE A 227 22.87 -8.98 -14.83
CA PHE A 227 23.57 -8.70 -13.59
C PHE A 227 24.75 -7.79 -13.88
N SER A 228 24.69 -6.52 -13.46
CA SER A 228 25.82 -5.61 -13.71
C SER A 228 26.93 -5.65 -12.67
N ARG A 229 26.70 -6.18 -11.45
CA ARG A 229 27.70 -6.32 -10.37
C ARG A 229 27.36 -7.46 -9.40
N LEU A 230 28.41 -8.04 -8.78
CA LEU A 230 28.49 -8.95 -7.62
C LEU A 230 27.19 -9.65 -7.16
N LEU A 231 27.24 -10.98 -7.24
CA LEU A 231 26.32 -11.89 -6.58
C LEU A 231 27.20 -12.81 -5.72
N ASP A 232 27.06 -12.76 -4.41
CA ASP A 232 27.99 -13.47 -3.52
C ASP A 232 27.69 -14.98 -3.51
N LEU A 233 26.42 -15.36 -3.38
CA LEU A 233 26.01 -16.76 -3.36
C LEU A 233 24.73 -17.03 -4.17
N LEU A 234 24.84 -17.92 -5.16
CA LEU A 234 23.75 -18.40 -6.01
C LEU A 234 23.63 -19.92 -5.89
N MET A 235 22.53 -20.42 -5.32
CA MET A 235 22.35 -21.87 -5.14
C MET A 235 21.74 -22.55 -6.37
N SER A 236 20.71 -21.96 -6.97
CA SER A 236 20.07 -22.52 -8.16
C SER A 236 19.62 -21.43 -9.13
N PHE A 237 19.97 -21.63 -10.40
CA PHE A 237 19.68 -20.69 -11.47
C PHE A 237 19.23 -21.44 -12.72
N TYR A 238 18.04 -21.09 -13.19
CA TYR A 238 17.49 -21.57 -14.44
C TYR A 238 17.09 -20.38 -15.29
N SER A 239 17.70 -20.28 -16.48
CA SER A 239 17.23 -19.37 -17.51
C SER A 239 17.09 -20.12 -18.83
N SER A 240 15.96 -19.94 -19.51
CA SER A 240 15.76 -20.48 -20.86
C SER A 240 16.27 -19.55 -21.96
N SER A 241 17.00 -18.48 -21.62
CA SER A 241 17.47 -17.50 -22.60
C SER A 241 18.77 -16.77 -22.19
N TYR A 242 19.02 -15.58 -22.74
CA TYR A 242 20.25 -14.81 -22.60
C TYR A 242 20.46 -14.26 -21.18
N VAL A 243 21.64 -14.53 -20.64
CA VAL A 243 22.12 -13.98 -19.37
C VAL A 243 23.36 -13.15 -19.65
N VAL A 244 23.34 -11.89 -19.23
CA VAL A 244 24.51 -11.00 -19.27
C VAL A 244 24.96 -10.75 -17.84
N SER A 245 26.10 -11.31 -17.46
CA SER A 245 26.72 -11.07 -16.16
C SER A 245 28.12 -10.49 -16.32
N ARG A 246 28.47 -9.51 -15.49
CA ARG A 246 29.85 -9.03 -15.33
C ARG A 246 30.34 -9.47 -13.95
N LEU A 247 30.92 -10.67 -13.87
CA LEU A 247 31.41 -11.32 -12.64
C LEU A 247 32.84 -10.90 -12.26
N LEU A 248 33.09 -9.60 -12.03
CA LEU A 248 34.35 -9.18 -11.39
C LEU A 248 34.20 -9.18 -9.87
#